data_AF-A0A661PXE3-F1
#
_entry.id   AF-A0A661PXE3-F1
#
_cell.length_a   1.000
_cell.length_b   1.000
_cell.length_c   1.000
_cell.angle_alpha   90.00
_cell.angle_beta   90.00
_cell.angle_gamma   90.00
#
_symmetry.space_group_name_H-M   'P 1'
#
loop_
_entity.id
_entity.type
_entity.pdbx_description
1 polymer ?
#
loop_
_entity_poly.entity_id
_entity_poly.type
_entity_poly.pdbx_seq_one_letter_code
_entity_poly.pdbx_strand_id
1 'polypeptide(L)'
;SNGYDLVVFGDADDFFAPNRVALSRQLLHHYDIVVNDVDLVDQQGQVIELRYFSHRLPDKSQIDFSYLSDKNICGLSNTAIRVSWLDDVVLEEDIIAADWALFTALLGRGARAIFTSKTTTAYRQHGANCIGLGGSPDESCISLGIGVKIQQYSFLERQGYRYAGKQKNECEQLRHCFDEDPDFRRWYVMWVKNHRQDHTLWWEEIMIPEEKPWK
;
A
#
# COMPACT_ATOMS: atom_id res chain seq x y z
N SER A 1 -7.83 -18.16 22.68
CA SER A 1 -8.45 -17.86 21.38
C SER A 1 -9.86 -17.37 21.62
N ASN A 2 -10.28 -16.26 21.00
CA ASN A 2 -11.60 -15.64 21.20
C ASN A 2 -12.71 -16.27 20.33
N GLY A 3 -12.51 -17.49 19.80
CA GLY A 3 -13.49 -18.23 19.00
C GLY A 3 -13.62 -17.81 17.52
N TYR A 4 -12.77 -16.90 17.03
CA TYR A 4 -12.75 -16.46 15.64
C TYR A 4 -11.51 -16.99 14.91
N ASP A 5 -11.70 -17.47 13.67
CA ASP A 5 -10.62 -18.00 12.84
C ASP A 5 -10.12 -17.00 11.79
N LEU A 6 -10.95 -16.03 11.40
CA LEU A 6 -10.72 -15.11 10.30
C LEU A 6 -11.03 -13.67 10.70
N VAL A 7 -10.29 -12.72 10.13
CA VAL A 7 -10.55 -11.29 10.19
C VAL A 7 -10.77 -10.77 8.78
N VAL A 8 -11.82 -9.97 8.58
CA VAL A 8 -12.05 -9.19 7.36
C VAL A 8 -12.01 -7.73 7.80
N PHE A 9 -10.99 -7.00 7.39
CA PHE A 9 -10.83 -5.60 7.80
C PHE A 9 -11.79 -4.70 7.01
N GLY A 10 -12.23 -3.59 7.59
CA GLY A 10 -13.07 -2.62 6.92
C GLY A 10 -13.00 -1.28 7.60
N ASP A 11 -12.68 -0.23 6.84
CA ASP A 11 -12.72 1.14 7.34
C ASP A 11 -14.19 1.62 7.44
N ALA A 12 -14.47 2.46 8.44
CA ALA A 12 -15.84 2.81 8.84
C ALA A 12 -16.59 3.67 7.81
N ASP A 13 -15.87 4.29 6.88
CA ASP A 13 -16.36 5.20 5.86
C ASP A 13 -16.42 4.57 4.45
N ASP A 14 -16.00 3.31 4.32
CA ASP A 14 -16.07 2.54 3.08
C ASP A 14 -17.33 1.66 3.00
N PHE A 15 -17.65 1.20 1.78
CA PHE A 15 -18.75 0.28 1.53
C PHE A 15 -18.24 -1.03 0.93
N PHE A 16 -18.85 -2.15 1.33
CA PHE A 16 -18.36 -3.49 0.98
C PHE A 16 -19.37 -4.24 0.12
N ALA A 17 -18.87 -4.92 -0.91
CA ALA A 17 -19.71 -5.79 -1.72
C ALA A 17 -20.33 -6.91 -0.86
N PRO A 18 -21.62 -7.27 -1.04
CA PRO A 18 -22.32 -8.23 -0.20
C PRO A 18 -21.67 -9.63 -0.15
N ASN A 19 -20.94 -10.00 -1.19
CA ASN A 19 -20.26 -11.30 -1.29
C ASN A 19 -18.84 -11.31 -0.66
N ARG A 20 -18.32 -10.17 -0.20
CA ARG A 20 -16.92 -10.02 0.24
C ARG A 20 -16.54 -10.99 1.35
N VAL A 21 -17.35 -11.09 2.40
CA VAL A 21 -17.10 -11.96 3.54
C VAL A 21 -17.13 -13.44 3.13
N ALA A 22 -18.14 -13.84 2.35
CA ALA A 22 -18.28 -15.22 1.89
C ALA A 22 -17.11 -15.66 0.99
N LEU A 23 -16.69 -14.79 0.07
CA LEU A 23 -15.56 -15.05 -0.82
C LEU A 23 -14.23 -15.06 -0.06
N SER A 24 -14.02 -14.11 0.85
CA SER A 24 -12.81 -14.06 1.70
C SER A 24 -12.68 -15.35 2.50
N ARG A 25 -13.76 -15.81 3.13
CA ARG A 25 -13.78 -17.09 3.85
C ARG A 25 -13.40 -18.27 2.95
N GLN A 26 -13.96 -18.33 1.74
CA GLN A 26 -13.62 -19.39 0.78
C GLN A 26 -12.13 -19.40 0.43
N LEU A 27 -11.57 -18.24 0.09
CA LEU A 27 -10.17 -18.12 -0.31
C LEU A 27 -9.20 -18.33 0.88
N LEU A 28 -9.58 -17.89 2.08
CA LEU A 28 -8.86 -18.10 3.32
C LEU A 28 -8.87 -19.56 3.82
N HIS A 29 -9.46 -20.51 3.08
CA HIS A 29 -9.16 -21.93 3.28
C HIS A 29 -7.83 -22.34 2.62
N HIS A 30 -7.46 -21.67 1.53
CA HIS A 30 -6.28 -22.02 0.73
C HIS A 30 -5.11 -21.05 0.93
N TYR A 31 -5.40 -19.80 1.32
CA TYR A 31 -4.44 -18.70 1.45
C TYR A 31 -4.52 -18.06 2.84
N ASP A 32 -3.44 -17.42 3.25
CA ASP A 32 -3.30 -16.82 4.58
C ASP A 32 -3.86 -15.40 4.62
N ILE A 33 -3.74 -14.69 3.50
CA ILE A 33 -4.20 -13.32 3.28
C ILE A 33 -4.96 -13.28 1.96
N VAL A 34 -6.06 -12.54 1.92
CA VAL A 34 -6.85 -12.28 0.71
C VAL A 34 -6.98 -10.78 0.54
N VAL A 35 -6.59 -10.28 -0.62
CA VAL A 35 -6.72 -8.88 -1.02
C VAL A 35 -7.79 -8.81 -2.10
N ASN A 36 -8.85 -8.06 -1.87
CA ASN A 36 -9.86 -7.79 -2.89
C ASN A 36 -9.58 -6.48 -3.63
N ASP A 37 -10.23 -6.34 -4.78
CA ASP A 37 -10.18 -5.11 -5.56
C ASP A 37 -10.85 -3.93 -4.85
N VAL A 38 -10.60 -2.72 -5.35
CA VAL A 38 -11.25 -1.50 -4.89
C VAL A 38 -11.94 -0.77 -6.04
N ASP A 39 -13.12 -0.25 -5.78
CA ASP A 39 -13.79 0.73 -6.64
C ASP A 39 -13.52 2.10 -6.03
N LEU A 40 -12.94 3.02 -6.80
CA LEU A 40 -12.74 4.38 -6.34
C LEU A 40 -14.07 5.11 -6.37
N VAL A 41 -14.47 5.68 -5.23
CA VAL A 41 -15.68 6.50 -5.12
C VAL A 41 -15.36 7.87 -4.52
N ASP A 42 -16.13 8.89 -4.88
CA ASP A 42 -16.00 10.22 -4.28
C ASP A 42 -16.64 10.28 -2.88
N GLN A 43 -16.59 11.45 -2.25
CA GLN A 43 -17.16 11.68 -0.92
C GLN A 43 -18.70 11.50 -0.87
N GLN A 44 -19.37 11.59 -2.02
CA GLN A 44 -20.81 11.37 -2.18
C GLN A 44 -21.12 9.91 -2.57
N GLY A 45 -20.10 9.04 -2.63
CA GLY A 45 -20.23 7.64 -3.01
C GLY A 45 -20.45 7.42 -4.51
N GLN A 46 -20.24 8.44 -5.36
CA GLN A 46 -20.29 8.27 -6.80
C GLN A 46 -19.03 7.59 -7.29
N VAL A 47 -19.19 6.66 -8.22
CA VAL A 47 -18.08 5.90 -8.79
C VAL A 47 -17.21 6.82 -9.63
N ILE A 48 -15.93 6.88 -9.28
CA ILE A 48 -14.85 7.48 -10.07
C ILE A 48 -14.32 6.41 -11.04
N GLU A 49 -13.99 5.23 -10.51
CA GLU A 49 -13.44 4.12 -11.29
C GLU A 49 -13.73 2.77 -10.63
N LEU A 50 -14.07 1.75 -11.42
CA LEU A 50 -14.36 0.41 -10.90
C LEU A 50 -13.14 -0.48 -11.02
N ARG A 51 -12.91 -1.35 -10.02
CA ARG A 51 -11.90 -2.41 -10.06
C ARG A 51 -10.50 -1.90 -10.36
N TYR A 52 -10.06 -0.89 -9.62
CA TYR A 52 -8.82 -0.18 -9.87
C TYR A 52 -7.60 -1.10 -9.94
N PHE A 53 -7.49 -2.07 -9.03
CA PHE A 53 -6.37 -3.01 -9.02
C PHE A 53 -6.42 -4.00 -10.18
N SER A 54 -7.60 -4.36 -10.69
CA SER A 54 -7.73 -5.23 -11.87
C SER A 54 -7.09 -4.66 -13.14
N HIS A 55 -6.84 -3.36 -13.21
CA HIS A 55 -6.10 -2.76 -14.33
C HIS A 55 -4.64 -3.21 -14.37
N ARG A 56 -4.06 -3.63 -13.23
CA ARG A 56 -2.67 -4.08 -13.13
C ARG A 56 -2.50 -5.52 -12.67
N LEU A 57 -3.49 -6.08 -11.96
CA LEU A 57 -3.44 -7.42 -11.40
C LEU A 57 -4.56 -8.32 -11.96
N PRO A 58 -4.26 -9.43 -12.64
CA PRO A 58 -5.27 -10.42 -12.96
C PRO A 58 -5.81 -11.13 -11.70
N ASP A 59 -7.05 -11.63 -11.75
CA ASP A 59 -7.63 -12.44 -10.67
C ASP A 59 -6.71 -13.60 -10.30
N LYS A 60 -6.58 -13.88 -9.00
CA LYS A 60 -5.68 -14.90 -8.42
C LYS A 60 -4.18 -14.62 -8.60
N SER A 61 -3.79 -13.36 -8.77
CA SER A 61 -2.37 -12.98 -8.65
C SER A 61 -1.88 -13.28 -7.24
N GLN A 62 -0.75 -14.00 -7.13
CA GLN A 62 -0.09 -14.18 -5.84
C GLN A 62 0.62 -12.89 -5.45
N ILE A 63 0.47 -12.49 -4.20
CA ILE A 63 1.12 -11.30 -3.66
C ILE A 63 2.21 -11.79 -2.72
N ASP A 64 3.45 -11.49 -3.06
CA ASP A 64 4.60 -11.87 -2.27
C ASP A 64 5.26 -10.64 -1.63
N PHE A 65 6.22 -10.92 -0.75
CA PHE A 65 6.97 -9.88 -0.06
C PHE A 65 7.64 -8.88 -1.03
N SER A 66 8.16 -9.37 -2.16
CA SER A 66 8.85 -8.52 -3.13
C SER A 66 7.88 -7.58 -3.84
N TYR A 67 6.65 -8.03 -4.09
CA TYR A 67 5.60 -7.23 -4.71
C TYR A 67 5.25 -6.01 -3.85
N LEU A 68 5.22 -6.16 -2.53
CA LEU A 68 4.97 -5.08 -1.57
C LEU A 68 6.23 -4.31 -1.15
N SER A 69 7.41 -4.59 -1.74
CA SER A 69 8.64 -3.95 -1.26
C SER A 69 8.66 -2.44 -1.51
N ASP A 70 8.01 -1.95 -2.56
CA ASP A 70 8.06 -0.57 -3.01
C ASP A 70 6.68 0.09 -3.21
N LYS A 71 5.60 -0.63 -2.92
CA LYS A 71 4.21 -0.18 -3.06
C LYS A 71 3.30 -1.01 -2.18
N ASN A 72 2.05 -0.56 -2.01
CA ASN A 72 1.04 -1.31 -1.28
C ASN A 72 -0.24 -1.52 -2.09
N ILE A 73 -0.89 -2.66 -1.87
CA ILE A 73 -2.27 -2.97 -2.28
C ILE A 73 -3.10 -3.60 -1.15
N CYS A 74 -2.47 -3.87 -0.01
CA CYS A 74 -3.09 -4.48 1.14
C CYS A 74 -3.48 -3.38 2.14
N GLY A 75 -4.70 -2.88 2.02
CA GLY A 75 -5.29 -1.92 2.96
C GLY A 75 -6.13 -2.60 4.04
N LEU A 76 -6.38 -1.88 5.13
CA LEU A 76 -7.34 -2.31 6.16
C LEU A 76 -8.80 -2.18 5.72
N SER A 77 -9.07 -1.81 4.47
CA SER A 77 -10.42 -1.83 3.92
C SER A 77 -10.67 -2.96 2.93
N ASN A 78 -9.63 -3.47 2.25
CA ASN A 78 -9.75 -4.45 1.18
C ASN A 78 -9.04 -5.78 1.47
N THR A 79 -8.59 -6.02 2.71
CA THR A 79 -7.84 -7.22 3.06
C THR A 79 -8.56 -8.08 4.11
N ALA A 80 -8.36 -9.39 4.03
CA ALA A 80 -8.80 -10.38 5.01
C ALA A 80 -7.66 -11.36 5.33
N ILE A 81 -7.63 -11.92 6.54
CA ILE A 81 -6.53 -12.74 7.06
C ILE A 81 -7.04 -13.84 8.01
N ARG A 82 -6.29 -14.94 8.14
CA ARG A 82 -6.49 -15.90 9.24
C ARG A 82 -5.92 -15.36 10.56
N VAL A 83 -6.69 -15.46 11.65
CA VAL A 83 -6.33 -14.92 12.98
C VAL A 83 -4.98 -15.42 13.47
N SER A 84 -4.63 -16.68 13.19
CA SER A 84 -3.35 -17.30 13.59
C SER A 84 -2.11 -16.58 13.05
N TRP A 85 -2.24 -15.74 12.02
CA TRP A 85 -1.14 -14.93 11.50
C TRP A 85 -0.95 -13.60 12.23
N LEU A 86 -1.96 -13.14 12.99
CA LEU A 86 -1.87 -11.92 13.79
C LEU A 86 -1.14 -12.14 15.11
N ASP A 87 -0.90 -13.39 15.50
CA ASP A 87 -0.14 -13.71 16.70
C ASP A 87 1.29 -13.13 16.60
N ASP A 88 1.70 -12.46 17.68
CA ASP A 88 3.01 -11.81 17.85
C ASP A 88 3.32 -10.68 16.85
N VAL A 89 2.29 -10.11 16.19
CA VAL A 89 2.50 -8.90 15.39
C VAL A 89 2.57 -7.68 16.30
N VAL A 90 3.71 -7.00 16.28
CA VAL A 90 3.93 -5.72 16.95
C VAL A 90 4.16 -4.65 15.88
N LEU A 91 3.27 -3.67 15.83
CA LEU A 91 3.45 -2.45 15.04
C LEU A 91 3.86 -1.31 15.96
N GLU A 92 4.75 -0.45 15.48
CA GLU A 92 5.09 0.78 16.23
C GLU A 92 3.91 1.76 16.12
N GLU A 93 3.63 2.48 17.21
CA GLU A 93 2.46 3.39 17.29
C GLU A 93 2.51 4.52 16.24
N ASP A 94 3.71 4.89 15.78
CA ASP A 94 3.94 6.03 14.88
C ASP A 94 4.06 5.65 13.39
N ILE A 95 3.73 4.40 13.02
CA ILE A 95 3.77 3.98 11.60
C ILE A 95 2.59 4.60 10.85
N ILE A 96 2.91 5.42 9.85
CA ILE A 96 1.90 6.11 9.03
C ILE A 96 1.12 5.11 8.14
N ALA A 97 1.83 4.17 7.49
CA ALA A 97 1.24 3.12 6.66
C ALA A 97 1.23 1.78 7.41
N ALA A 98 0.43 1.70 8.48
CA ALA A 98 0.38 0.54 9.37
C ALA A 98 -0.07 -0.75 8.64
N ASP A 99 -0.96 -0.59 7.66
CA ASP A 99 -1.41 -1.65 6.76
C ASP A 99 -0.23 -2.25 5.97
N TRP A 100 0.60 -1.40 5.39
CA TRP A 100 1.74 -1.79 4.58
C TRP A 100 2.82 -2.47 5.42
N ALA A 101 3.09 -1.96 6.63
CA ALA A 101 4.01 -2.60 7.57
C ALA A 101 3.48 -3.98 8.00
N LEU A 102 2.21 -4.07 8.39
CA LEU A 102 1.55 -5.31 8.81
C LEU A 102 1.67 -6.39 7.73
N PHE A 103 1.16 -6.13 6.53
CA PHE A 103 1.07 -7.17 5.52
C PHE A 103 2.44 -7.54 4.95
N THR A 104 3.38 -6.60 4.86
CA THR A 104 4.76 -6.93 4.46
C THR A 104 5.46 -7.80 5.52
N ALA A 105 5.25 -7.54 6.81
CA ALA A 105 5.79 -8.38 7.89
C ALA A 105 5.28 -9.83 7.82
N LEU A 106 3.97 -9.98 7.59
CA LEU A 106 3.33 -11.28 7.50
C LEU A 106 3.83 -12.08 6.29
N LEU A 107 3.95 -11.43 5.13
CA LEU A 107 4.55 -12.04 3.94
C LEU A 107 6.01 -12.43 4.18
N GLY A 108 6.76 -11.61 4.92
CA GLY A 108 8.15 -11.90 5.31
C GLY A 108 8.28 -13.13 6.22
N ARG A 109 7.25 -13.41 7.04
CA ARG A 109 7.11 -14.64 7.85
C ARG A 109 6.63 -15.85 7.04
N GLY A 110 6.36 -15.69 5.74
CA GLY A 110 5.94 -16.77 4.85
C GLY A 110 4.43 -16.90 4.65
N ALA A 111 3.63 -15.90 5.02
CA ALA A 111 2.20 -15.90 4.71
C ALA A 111 1.98 -15.92 3.20
N ARG A 112 0.98 -16.67 2.73
CA ARG A 112 0.61 -16.73 1.31
C ARG A 112 -0.57 -15.80 1.06
N ALA A 113 -0.35 -14.74 0.30
CA ALA A 113 -1.41 -13.81 -0.08
C ALA A 113 -1.90 -14.02 -1.52
N ILE A 114 -3.19 -13.77 -1.74
CA ILE A 114 -3.84 -13.85 -3.04
C ILE A 114 -4.68 -12.60 -3.30
N PHE A 115 -4.59 -12.06 -4.51
CA PHE A 115 -5.51 -11.04 -5.00
C PHE A 115 -6.74 -11.67 -5.66
N THR A 116 -7.92 -11.05 -5.48
CA THR A 116 -9.12 -11.42 -6.24
C THR A 116 -9.90 -10.20 -6.73
N SER A 117 -10.37 -10.27 -7.97
CA SER A 117 -11.25 -9.25 -8.58
C SER A 117 -12.74 -9.62 -8.53
N LYS A 118 -13.08 -10.71 -7.83
CA LYS A 118 -14.46 -11.24 -7.73
C LYS A 118 -15.30 -10.56 -6.64
N THR A 119 -14.72 -9.65 -5.89
CA THR A 119 -15.39 -8.78 -4.93
C THR A 119 -14.62 -7.48 -4.85
N THR A 120 -15.25 -6.45 -4.31
CA THR A 120 -14.69 -5.09 -4.28
C THR A 120 -15.04 -4.38 -2.98
N THR A 121 -14.28 -3.34 -2.69
CA THR A 121 -14.54 -2.35 -1.64
C THR A 121 -14.67 -1.00 -2.32
N ALA A 122 -15.78 -0.31 -2.11
CA ALA A 122 -15.93 1.07 -2.53
C ALA A 122 -15.08 1.94 -1.61
N TYR A 123 -13.89 2.27 -2.10
CA TYR A 123 -12.83 2.97 -1.39
C TYR A 123 -12.98 4.47 -1.61
N ARG A 124 -13.37 5.17 -0.55
CA ARG A 124 -13.69 6.59 -0.62
C ARG A 124 -12.43 7.44 -0.80
N GLN A 125 -12.39 8.22 -1.86
CA GLN A 125 -11.36 9.23 -2.08
C GLN A 125 -11.65 10.45 -1.21
N HIS A 126 -10.79 10.67 -0.21
CA HIS A 126 -10.77 11.92 0.53
C HIS A 126 -9.87 12.94 -0.18
N GLY A 127 -10.15 14.24 -0.02
CA GLY A 127 -9.29 15.28 -0.58
C GLY A 127 -7.83 15.25 -0.09
N ALA A 128 -7.55 14.49 0.98
CA ALA A 128 -6.20 14.22 1.49
C ALA A 128 -5.52 12.98 0.85
N ASN A 129 -6.25 12.16 0.09
CA ASN A 129 -5.70 11.01 -0.65
C ASN A 129 -5.00 11.49 -1.92
N CYS A 130 -3.85 12.11 -1.73
CA CYS A 130 -3.10 12.71 -2.83
C CYS A 130 -1.98 11.82 -3.39
N ILE A 131 -1.74 10.63 -2.80
CA ILE A 131 -0.73 9.67 -3.26
C ILE A 131 -1.40 8.33 -3.59
N GLY A 132 -1.15 7.82 -4.80
CA GLY A 132 -1.73 6.58 -5.29
C GLY A 132 -3.16 6.76 -5.80
N LEU A 133 -3.67 5.71 -6.45
CA LEU A 133 -5.10 5.55 -6.79
C LEU A 133 -5.76 6.72 -7.54
N GLY A 134 -5.03 7.42 -8.41
CA GLY A 134 -5.61 8.55 -9.16
C GLY A 134 -5.19 9.93 -8.66
N GLY A 135 -4.59 10.02 -7.47
CA GLY A 135 -4.17 11.28 -6.85
C GLY A 135 -3.20 12.12 -7.70
N SER A 136 -3.20 13.44 -7.48
CA SER A 136 -2.22 14.36 -8.06
C SER A 136 -1.35 14.90 -6.93
N PRO A 137 -0.19 14.28 -6.64
CA PRO A 137 0.58 14.61 -5.46
C PRO A 137 1.17 16.03 -5.58
N ASP A 138 1.01 16.82 -4.53
CA ASP A 138 1.71 18.09 -4.36
C ASP A 138 3.00 17.91 -3.54
N GLU A 139 3.67 19.01 -3.20
CA GLU A 139 4.89 18.98 -2.38
C GLU A 139 4.69 18.31 -1.02
N SER A 140 3.56 18.56 -0.35
CA SER A 140 3.26 18.00 0.97
C SER A 140 3.03 16.50 0.89
N CYS A 141 2.30 16.08 -0.14
CA CYS A 141 2.07 14.67 -0.45
C CYS A 141 3.38 13.95 -0.72
N ILE A 142 4.24 14.51 -1.57
CA ILE A 142 5.54 13.90 -1.85
C ILE A 142 6.40 13.82 -0.59
N SER A 143 6.45 14.88 0.22
CA SER A 143 7.19 14.87 1.49
C SER A 143 6.69 13.77 2.45
N LEU A 144 5.36 13.61 2.56
CA LEU A 144 4.74 12.53 3.32
C LEU A 144 5.12 11.16 2.77
N GLY A 145 5.00 10.96 1.45
CA GLY A 145 5.29 9.70 0.79
C GLY A 145 6.77 9.29 0.92
N ILE A 146 7.70 10.25 0.86
CA ILE A 146 9.12 10.01 1.17
C ILE A 146 9.28 9.54 2.63
N GLY A 147 8.61 10.20 3.57
CA GLY A 147 8.61 9.80 4.99
C GLY A 147 8.07 8.39 5.22
N VAL A 148 6.95 8.04 4.58
CA VAL A 148 6.34 6.70 4.63
C VAL A 148 7.31 5.65 4.11
N LYS A 149 7.98 5.91 2.98
CA LYS A 149 9.00 4.99 2.42
C LYS A 149 10.17 4.80 3.39
N ILE A 150 10.67 5.86 4.02
CA ILE A 150 11.75 5.75 5.02
C ILE A 150 11.31 4.91 6.23
N GLN A 151 10.11 5.15 6.76
CA GLN A 151 9.55 4.35 7.86
C GLN A 151 9.40 2.87 7.46
N GLN A 152 8.84 2.60 6.28
CA GLN A 152 8.64 1.26 5.77
C GLN A 152 9.99 0.53 5.60
N TYR A 153 10.98 1.16 4.96
CA TYR A 153 12.30 0.53 4.80
C TYR A 153 13.02 0.38 6.14
N SER A 154 12.87 1.29 7.10
CA SER A 154 13.39 1.10 8.46
C SER A 154 12.74 -0.09 9.16
N PHE A 155 11.43 -0.27 9.00
CA PHE A 155 10.73 -1.44 9.49
C PHE A 155 11.28 -2.73 8.86
N LEU A 156 11.38 -2.79 7.53
CA LEU A 156 11.89 -3.97 6.82
C LEU A 156 13.35 -4.28 7.16
N GLU A 157 14.18 -3.25 7.36
CA GLU A 157 15.57 -3.41 7.79
C GLU A 157 15.66 -4.10 9.14
N ARG A 158 14.83 -3.71 10.12
CA ARG A 158 14.75 -4.37 11.43
C ARG A 158 14.25 -5.82 11.35
N GLN A 159 13.40 -6.13 10.35
CA GLN A 159 12.97 -7.50 10.06
C GLN A 159 14.03 -8.32 9.30
N GLY A 160 15.20 -7.74 9.00
CA GLY A 160 16.30 -8.44 8.31
C GLY A 160 16.16 -8.50 6.79
N TYR A 161 15.32 -7.67 6.18
CA TYR A 161 15.22 -7.62 4.72
C TYR A 161 16.49 -7.00 4.11
N ARG A 162 17.22 -7.82 3.34
CA ARG A 162 18.57 -7.51 2.82
C ARG A 162 18.68 -6.18 2.07
N TYR A 163 17.64 -5.77 1.34
CA TYR A 163 17.68 -4.56 0.48
C TYR A 163 17.15 -3.30 1.17
N ALA A 164 16.49 -3.45 2.33
CA ALA A 164 15.82 -2.35 3.03
C ALA A 164 16.78 -1.20 3.37
N GLY A 165 17.97 -1.50 3.91
CA GLY A 165 18.93 -0.47 4.30
C GLY A 165 19.41 0.39 3.11
N LYS A 166 19.58 -0.21 1.92
CA LYS A 166 19.91 0.56 0.71
C LYS A 166 18.74 1.47 0.31
N GLN A 167 17.52 0.92 0.27
CA GLN A 167 16.32 1.67 -0.14
C GLN A 167 16.03 2.82 0.82
N LYS A 168 16.20 2.58 2.13
CA LYS A 168 16.14 3.60 3.18
C LYS A 168 17.13 4.73 2.91
N ASN A 169 18.41 4.41 2.73
CA ASN A 169 19.44 5.43 2.48
C ASN A 169 19.16 6.26 1.21
N GLU A 170 18.64 5.63 0.16
CA GLU A 170 18.24 6.35 -1.07
C GLU A 170 17.07 7.30 -0.82
N CYS A 171 16.08 6.89 -0.01
CA CYS A 171 14.99 7.77 0.39
C CYS A 171 15.42 8.89 1.35
N GLU A 172 16.37 8.64 2.26
CA GLU A 172 16.95 9.66 3.15
C GLU A 172 17.74 10.71 2.36
N GLN A 173 18.49 10.30 1.33
CA GLN A 173 19.16 11.24 0.41
C GLN A 173 18.13 12.07 -0.37
N LEU A 174 17.11 11.42 -0.92
CA LEU A 174 16.01 12.10 -1.59
C LEU A 174 15.34 13.11 -0.65
N ARG A 175 15.09 12.73 0.61
CA ARG A 175 14.50 13.60 1.63
C ARG A 175 15.34 14.84 1.88
N HIS A 176 16.64 14.64 2.09
CA HIS A 176 17.58 15.75 2.32
C HIS A 176 17.55 16.74 1.14
N CYS A 177 17.66 16.27 -0.10
CA CYS A 177 17.60 17.14 -1.27
C CYS A 177 16.24 17.83 -1.42
N PHE A 178 15.15 17.12 -1.16
CA PHE A 178 13.80 17.66 -1.24
C PHE A 178 13.55 18.79 -0.21
N ASP A 179 14.12 18.67 0.98
CA ASP A 179 13.96 19.67 2.05
C ASP A 179 14.88 20.89 1.81
N GLU A 180 16.15 20.65 1.46
CA GLU A 180 17.20 21.69 1.42
C GLU A 180 17.28 22.47 0.10
N ASP A 181 16.89 21.88 -1.03
CA ASP A 181 17.01 22.50 -2.35
C ASP A 181 15.62 22.76 -2.96
N PRO A 182 15.14 24.03 -2.95
CA PRO A 182 13.86 24.39 -3.54
C PRO A 182 13.74 24.13 -5.05
N ASP A 183 14.84 24.20 -5.79
CA ASP A 183 14.84 23.98 -7.23
C ASP A 183 14.75 22.47 -7.53
N PHE A 184 15.51 21.65 -6.78
CA PHE A 184 15.35 20.20 -6.80
C PHE A 184 13.94 19.79 -6.37
N ARG A 185 13.38 20.38 -5.31
CA ARG A 185 12.02 20.09 -4.84
C ARG A 185 10.98 20.31 -5.94
N ARG A 186 11.00 21.49 -6.58
CA ARG A 186 10.10 21.82 -7.70
C ARG A 186 10.29 20.86 -8.87
N TRP A 187 11.55 20.57 -9.21
CA TRP A 187 11.89 19.62 -10.27
C TRP A 187 11.33 18.23 -9.95
N TYR A 188 11.51 17.74 -8.73
CA TYR A 188 11.11 16.40 -8.31
C TYR A 188 9.59 16.25 -8.31
N VAL A 189 8.84 17.27 -7.87
CA VAL A 189 7.37 17.28 -7.98
C VAL A 189 6.92 17.12 -9.43
N MET A 190 7.53 17.88 -10.34
CA MET A 190 7.23 17.76 -11.77
C MET A 190 7.67 16.41 -12.34
N TRP A 191 8.82 15.90 -11.90
CA TRP A 191 9.34 14.61 -12.31
C TRP A 191 8.40 13.48 -11.91
N VAL A 192 7.93 13.42 -10.65
CA VAL A 192 6.95 12.44 -10.17
C VAL A 192 5.67 12.49 -11.00
N LYS A 193 5.13 13.69 -11.25
CA LYS A 193 3.93 13.87 -12.08
C LYS A 193 4.10 13.36 -13.51
N ASN A 194 5.28 13.55 -14.10
CA ASN A 194 5.58 13.15 -15.48
C ASN A 194 5.97 11.67 -15.63
N HIS A 195 6.41 11.02 -14.55
CA HIS A 195 6.84 9.61 -14.55
C HIS A 195 5.81 8.69 -13.89
N ARG A 196 4.66 9.23 -13.50
CA ARG A 196 3.55 8.45 -12.96
C ARG A 196 3.03 7.49 -14.04
N GLN A 197 2.91 6.23 -13.70
CA GLN A 197 2.22 5.24 -14.53
C GLN A 197 0.71 5.32 -14.36
N ASP A 198 -0.04 4.87 -15.36
CA ASP A 198 -1.47 4.66 -15.21
C ASP A 198 -1.74 3.64 -14.10
N HIS A 199 -2.79 3.88 -13.32
CA HIS A 199 -3.22 3.02 -12.22
C HIS A 199 -2.17 2.79 -11.12
N THR A 200 -1.46 3.85 -10.71
CA THR A 200 -0.50 3.79 -9.59
C THR A 200 -1.11 3.20 -8.33
N LEU A 201 -0.39 2.25 -7.74
CA LEU A 201 -0.73 1.67 -6.45
C LEU A 201 -0.28 2.60 -5.31
N TRP A 202 -0.73 2.33 -4.09
CA TRP A 202 -0.37 3.16 -2.95
C TRP A 202 1.15 3.26 -2.80
N TRP A 203 1.64 4.49 -2.64
CA TRP A 203 3.05 4.86 -2.45
C TRP A 203 3.98 4.58 -3.64
N GLU A 204 3.50 4.02 -4.74
CA GLU A 204 4.33 3.58 -5.87
C GLU A 204 4.98 4.76 -6.62
N GLU A 205 4.30 5.91 -6.66
CA GLU A 205 4.71 7.11 -7.39
C GLU A 205 5.94 7.81 -6.78
N ILE A 206 6.27 7.51 -5.52
CA ILE A 206 7.49 8.01 -4.86
C ILE A 206 8.65 7.10 -5.26
N MET A 207 9.36 7.51 -6.30
CA MET A 207 10.44 6.76 -6.94
C MET A 207 11.78 7.52 -6.85
N ILE A 208 12.88 6.77 -6.89
CA ILE A 208 14.24 7.31 -6.99
C ILE A 208 14.58 7.50 -8.47
N PRO A 209 14.85 8.74 -8.95
CA PRO A 209 15.26 8.97 -10.34
C PRO A 209 16.56 8.23 -10.67
N GLU A 210 16.63 7.63 -11.87
CA GLU A 210 17.82 6.89 -12.33
C GLU A 210 19.05 7.78 -12.42
N GLU A 211 18.87 8.97 -13.01
CA GLU A 211 19.82 10.06 -12.97
C GLU A 211 19.73 10.73 -11.60
N LYS A 212 20.38 10.17 -10.57
CA LYS A 212 20.42 10.78 -9.23
C LYS A 212 21.05 12.17 -9.33
N PRO A 213 20.28 13.28 -9.28
CA PRO A 213 20.84 14.63 -9.44
C PRO A 213 21.61 15.08 -8.19
N TRP A 214 21.61 14.28 -7.12
CA TRP A 214 22.32 14.51 -5.86
C TRP A 214 23.68 13.81 -5.77
N LYS A 215 24.32 13.54 -6.92
CA LYS A 215 25.69 13.03 -6.99
C LYS A 215 26.72 14.15 -7.00
#